data_AF-A0A813PGX0-F1
#
_entry.id   AF-A0A813PGX0-F1
#
_cell.length_a   1.000
_cell.length_b   1.000
_cell.length_c   1.000
_cell.angle_alpha   90.00
_cell.angle_beta   90.00
_cell.angle_gamma   90.00
#
_symmetry.space_group_name_H-M   'P 1'
#
loop_
_entity.id
_entity.type
_entity.pdbx_description
1 polymer ?
#
loop_
_entity_poly.entity_id
_entity_poly.type
_entity_poly.pdbx_seq_one_letter_code
_entity_poly.pdbx_strand_id
1 'polypeptide(L)'
;MACDFKGNDLCNVRSYRNHCRQKCAQTNGCTHFAWSKLNNGTCWMKSGPVSKNDASSTSDRNMICGILSESTNQKSSEMEVISGANTGQKVCPGYGFIERPQKCESSCSAEKDECPSGEKCCFRIEQPCGFHCVVPKDNKAKPGNCPTNANMTDNLYWKMCDEHSCDVDNDCHGTNKCCRNQCHSTICIDPQ
;
A
#
# COMPACT_ATOMS: atom_id res chain seq x y z
N MET A 1 -23.20 18.74 -1.12
CA MET A 1 -22.94 18.93 0.32
C MET A 1 -21.68 18.17 0.66
N ALA A 2 -20.75 18.74 1.41
CA ALA A 2 -19.57 18.01 1.87
C ALA A 2 -19.94 17.13 3.05
N CYS A 3 -19.39 15.92 3.09
CA CYS A 3 -19.76 14.93 4.09
C CYS A 3 -18.58 14.06 4.52
N ASP A 4 -18.74 13.42 5.67
CA ASP A 4 -17.79 12.50 6.27
C ASP A 4 -18.52 11.36 7.03
N PHE A 5 -17.84 10.23 7.16
CA PHE A 5 -18.26 9.13 8.03
C PHE A 5 -17.22 9.00 9.15
N LYS A 6 -17.61 9.25 10.40
CA LYS A 6 -16.65 9.25 11.50
C LYS A 6 -16.28 7.81 11.89
N GLY A 7 -14.98 7.54 12.03
CA GLY A 7 -14.45 6.25 12.45
C GLY A 7 -14.47 5.16 11.37
N ASN A 8 -14.30 3.91 11.81
CA ASN A 8 -14.25 2.70 10.98
C ASN A 8 -13.23 2.74 9.82
N ASP A 9 -12.15 3.50 9.97
CA ASP A 9 -11.05 3.58 9.01
C ASP A 9 -10.33 2.23 8.91
N LEU A 10 -10.44 1.57 7.76
CA LEU A 10 -9.59 0.44 7.41
C LEU A 10 -8.18 0.92 7.09
N CYS A 11 -8.12 1.91 6.21
CA CYS A 11 -6.89 2.41 5.64
C CYS A 11 -7.13 3.77 5.00
N ASN A 12 -6.04 4.43 4.64
CA ASN A 12 -6.11 5.61 3.81
C ASN A 12 -5.08 5.54 2.68
N VAL A 13 -5.34 6.25 1.58
CA VAL A 13 -4.41 6.40 0.46
C VAL A 13 -4.38 7.83 0.00
N ARG A 14 -3.25 8.27 -0.54
CA ARG A 14 -3.19 9.53 -1.25
C ARG A 14 -3.91 9.39 -2.60
N SER A 15 -4.83 10.29 -2.88
CA SER A 15 -5.55 10.27 -4.17
C SER A 15 -6.20 11.60 -4.49
N TYR A 16 -6.52 11.77 -5.77
CA TYR A 16 -7.43 12.81 -6.21
C TYR A 16 -8.85 12.52 -5.74
N ARG A 17 -9.60 13.60 -5.48
CA ARG A 17 -10.97 13.54 -4.97
C ARG A 17 -11.86 12.55 -5.73
N ASN A 18 -11.82 12.59 -7.06
CA ASN A 18 -12.62 11.74 -7.94
C ASN A 18 -12.20 10.25 -7.95
N HIS A 19 -10.98 9.92 -7.54
CA HIS A 19 -10.47 8.54 -7.56
C HIS A 19 -10.74 7.79 -6.25
N CYS A 20 -11.12 8.48 -5.18
CA CYS A 20 -11.32 7.86 -3.87
C CYS A 20 -12.39 6.75 -3.88
N ARG A 21 -13.47 6.92 -4.64
CA ARG A 21 -14.49 5.88 -4.82
C ARG A 21 -13.91 4.60 -5.42
N GLN A 22 -13.10 4.73 -6.48
CA GLN A 22 -12.49 3.59 -7.15
C GLN A 22 -11.48 2.89 -6.24
N LYS A 23 -10.69 3.65 -5.48
CA LYS A 23 -9.75 3.10 -4.50
C LYS A 23 -10.48 2.26 -3.46
N CYS A 24 -11.56 2.78 -2.86
CA CYS A 24 -12.39 1.98 -1.97
C CYS A 24 -12.95 0.73 -2.66
N ALA A 25 -13.40 0.81 -3.90
CA ALA A 25 -13.92 -0.37 -4.62
C ALA A 25 -12.85 -1.45 -4.88
N GLN A 26 -11.57 -1.07 -4.94
CA GLN A 26 -10.43 -1.99 -5.09
C GLN A 26 -9.91 -2.51 -3.74
N THR A 27 -10.32 -1.90 -2.63
CA THR A 27 -9.90 -2.28 -1.28
C THR A 27 -10.85 -3.32 -0.71
N ASN A 28 -10.31 -4.50 -0.42
CA ASN A 28 -11.10 -5.58 0.17
C ASN A 28 -11.69 -5.15 1.52
N GLY A 29 -12.99 -5.37 1.71
CA GLY A 29 -13.72 -4.98 2.92
C GLY A 29 -14.13 -3.50 3.01
N CYS A 30 -13.78 -2.65 2.03
CA CYS A 30 -14.24 -1.26 2.02
C CYS A 30 -15.72 -1.20 1.64
N THR A 31 -16.54 -0.61 2.52
CA THR A 31 -17.97 -0.41 2.29
C THR A 31 -18.29 1.05 1.96
N HIS A 32 -17.50 1.99 2.48
CA HIS A 32 -17.67 3.41 2.26
C HIS A 32 -16.35 4.15 2.35
N PHE A 33 -16.34 5.38 1.86
CA PHE A 33 -15.16 6.21 1.83
C PHE A 33 -15.48 7.66 2.20
N ALA A 34 -14.44 8.36 2.66
CA ALA A 34 -14.40 9.80 2.78
C ALA A 34 -13.11 10.31 2.15
N TRP A 35 -13.12 11.48 1.52
CA TRP A 35 -11.93 12.14 0.98
C TRP A 35 -11.77 13.50 1.64
N SER A 36 -10.53 13.87 1.93
CA SER A 36 -10.18 15.15 2.56
C SER A 36 -8.94 15.75 1.89
N LYS A 37 -8.73 17.07 2.06
CA LYS A 37 -7.55 17.76 1.54
C LYS A 37 -6.28 17.51 2.38
N LEU A 38 -6.37 16.73 3.45
CA LEU A 38 -5.22 16.36 4.28
C LEU A 38 -4.11 15.74 3.42
N ASN A 39 -2.83 16.03 3.71
CA ASN A 39 -1.66 15.51 2.98
C ASN A 39 -1.75 15.62 1.45
N ASN A 40 -2.26 16.75 0.96
CA ASN A 40 -2.49 17.04 -0.46
C ASN A 40 -3.52 16.09 -1.14
N GLY A 41 -4.42 15.51 -0.35
CA GLY A 41 -5.51 14.66 -0.82
C GLY A 41 -5.43 13.25 -0.26
N THR A 42 -6.19 12.98 0.79
CA THR A 42 -6.28 11.66 1.44
C THR A 42 -7.67 11.08 1.29
N CYS A 43 -7.74 9.87 0.76
CA CYS A 43 -8.92 9.02 0.72
C CYS A 43 -8.89 8.04 1.88
N TRP A 44 -9.92 8.08 2.70
CA TRP A 44 -10.17 7.24 3.85
C TRP A 44 -11.13 6.14 3.43
N MET A 45 -10.65 4.90 3.43
CA MET A 45 -11.45 3.71 3.13
C MET A 45 -11.91 3.10 4.44
N LYS A 46 -13.20 2.82 4.52
CA LYS A 46 -13.87 2.46 5.76
C LYS A 46 -14.70 1.21 5.59
N SER A 47 -14.90 0.48 6.68
CA SER A 47 -15.65 -0.78 6.69
C SER A 47 -16.84 -0.74 7.65
N GLY A 48 -17.65 -1.79 7.58
CA GLY A 48 -18.81 -1.96 8.46
C GLY A 48 -20.11 -1.44 7.85
N PRO A 49 -21.23 -1.65 8.57
CA PRO A 49 -22.55 -1.25 8.12
C PRO A 49 -22.66 0.28 8.15
N VAL A 50 -23.20 0.85 7.08
CA VAL A 50 -23.39 2.30 6.95
C VAL A 50 -24.60 2.61 6.08
N SER A 51 -25.27 3.70 6.39
CA SER A 51 -26.38 4.26 5.62
C SER A 51 -26.12 5.72 5.29
N LYS A 52 -26.93 6.28 4.37
CA LYS A 52 -26.82 7.72 4.05
C LYS A 52 -27.10 8.63 5.25
N ASN A 53 -27.83 8.14 6.25
CA ASN A 53 -28.16 8.91 7.45
C ASN A 53 -26.99 9.04 8.41
N ASP A 54 -25.99 8.17 8.29
CA ASP A 54 -24.77 8.20 9.12
C ASP A 54 -23.75 9.23 8.62
N ALA A 55 -23.99 9.81 7.44
CA ALA A 55 -23.14 10.84 6.85
C ALA A 55 -23.26 12.15 7.64
N SER A 56 -22.15 12.57 8.25
CA SER A 56 -22.06 13.85 8.94
C SER A 56 -21.74 14.97 7.94
N SER A 57 -22.46 16.09 8.02
CA SER A 57 -22.10 17.29 7.25
C SER A 57 -20.85 17.94 7.85
N THR A 58 -19.95 18.41 6.99
CA THR A 58 -18.69 19.07 7.39
C THR A 58 -18.61 20.48 6.80
N SER A 59 -17.92 21.37 7.52
CA SER A 59 -17.64 22.74 7.08
C SER A 59 -16.62 22.79 5.95
N ASP A 60 -15.76 21.77 5.80
CA ASP A 60 -14.83 21.70 4.67
C ASP A 60 -15.56 21.27 3.40
N ARG A 61 -15.89 22.25 2.56
CA ARG A 61 -16.55 22.05 1.26
C ARG A 61 -15.78 21.15 0.29
N ASN A 62 -14.52 20.85 0.60
CA ASN A 62 -13.70 19.97 -0.20
C ASN A 62 -13.88 18.49 0.12
N MET A 63 -14.45 18.16 1.28
CA MET A 63 -14.66 16.77 1.67
C MET A 63 -15.79 16.16 0.84
N ILE A 64 -15.56 14.93 0.40
CA ILE A 64 -16.61 14.10 -0.20
C ILE A 64 -16.68 12.77 0.53
N CYS A 65 -17.87 12.19 0.60
CA CYS A 65 -18.03 10.85 1.11
C CYS A 65 -18.98 10.07 0.19
N GLY A 66 -18.88 8.75 0.23
CA GLY A 66 -19.75 7.89 -0.56
C GLY A 66 -19.79 6.48 -0.01
N ILE A 67 -20.91 5.80 -0.26
CA ILE A 67 -21.13 4.40 0.07
C ILE A 67 -21.02 3.60 -1.22
N LEU A 68 -20.33 2.46 -1.18
CA LEU A 68 -20.32 1.51 -2.29
C LEU A 68 -21.61 0.67 -2.20
N SER A 69 -22.52 0.83 -3.16
CA SER A 69 -23.64 -0.09 -3.34
C SER A 69 -23.12 -1.42 -3.89
N GLU A 70 -23.56 -2.55 -3.33
CA GLU A 70 -23.04 -3.88 -3.67
C GLU A 70 -23.04 -4.18 -5.19
N SER A 71 -21.85 -4.48 -5.71
CA SER A 71 -21.47 -5.21 -6.94
C SER A 71 -20.15 -4.60 -7.48
N THR A 72 -19.08 -5.31 -7.77
CA THR A 72 -18.83 -6.73 -8.02
C THR A 72 -17.47 -7.15 -7.47
N ASN A 73 -17.41 -8.42 -7.10
CA ASN A 73 -16.26 -9.19 -6.65
C ASN A 73 -15.06 -9.08 -7.62
N GLN A 74 -14.04 -8.32 -7.25
CA GLN A 74 -12.68 -8.51 -7.76
C GLN A 74 -11.76 -8.80 -6.58
N LYS A 75 -11.61 -10.09 -6.29
CA LYS A 75 -10.56 -10.61 -5.42
C LYS A 75 -9.20 -10.13 -5.94
N SER A 76 -8.57 -9.20 -5.25
CA SER A 76 -7.12 -9.01 -5.37
C SER A 76 -6.46 -10.19 -4.67
N SER A 77 -5.61 -10.88 -5.44
CA SER A 77 -4.82 -12.02 -5.01
C SER A 77 -4.04 -11.70 -3.74
N GLU A 78 -4.14 -12.59 -2.75
CA GLU A 78 -3.25 -12.64 -1.59
C GLU A 78 -1.81 -12.47 -2.04
N MET A 79 -1.13 -11.47 -1.47
CA MET A 79 0.33 -11.42 -1.51
C MET A 79 0.83 -12.20 -0.31
N GLU A 80 1.57 -13.27 -0.60
CA GLU A 80 2.11 -14.19 0.39
C GLU A 80 2.91 -13.47 1.48
N VAL A 81 2.63 -13.91 2.70
CA VAL A 81 3.29 -13.51 3.93
C VAL A 81 4.74 -13.99 3.88
N ILE A 82 5.68 -13.04 3.80
CA ILE A 82 7.06 -13.27 4.26
C ILE A 82 7.31 -12.29 5.40
N SER A 83 6.88 -12.68 6.59
CA SER A 83 7.21 -12.03 7.85
C SER A 83 8.69 -12.25 8.18
N GLY A 84 9.43 -11.15 8.32
CA GLY A 84 10.80 -11.13 8.81
C GLY A 84 11.82 -10.82 7.72
N ALA A 85 12.21 -9.55 7.61
CA ALA A 85 13.33 -9.14 6.77
C ALA A 85 14.64 -9.62 7.43
N ASN A 86 15.08 -10.82 7.08
CA ASN A 86 16.32 -11.39 7.59
C ASN A 86 17.54 -10.76 6.89
N THR A 87 18.66 -10.64 7.61
CA THR A 87 19.93 -10.17 7.02
C THR A 87 20.36 -11.12 5.90
N GLY A 88 20.68 -10.58 4.72
CA GLY A 88 21.03 -11.37 3.54
C GLY A 88 19.84 -11.85 2.70
N GLN A 89 18.61 -11.42 3.04
CA GLN A 89 17.45 -11.65 2.19
C GLN A 89 17.56 -10.83 0.90
N LYS A 90 17.47 -11.54 -0.24
CA LYS A 90 17.42 -10.96 -1.59
C LYS A 90 15.99 -10.56 -1.94
N VAL A 91 15.74 -9.27 -2.10
CA VAL A 91 14.41 -8.69 -2.32
C VAL A 91 14.33 -8.05 -3.71
N CYS A 92 13.26 -8.35 -4.46
CA CYS A 92 12.97 -7.66 -5.72
C CYS A 92 12.54 -6.21 -5.44
N PRO A 93 12.92 -5.24 -6.28
CA PRO A 93 12.39 -3.89 -6.18
C PRO A 93 10.87 -3.88 -6.30
N GLY A 94 10.20 -3.26 -5.32
CA GLY A 94 8.79 -3.00 -5.32
C GLY A 94 8.47 -1.68 -6.01
N TYR A 95 7.20 -1.51 -6.37
CA TYR A 95 6.70 -0.30 -7.01
C TYR A 95 5.37 0.16 -6.40
N GLY A 96 5.02 -0.34 -5.22
CA GLY A 96 3.74 -0.06 -4.58
C GLY A 96 2.52 -0.43 -5.44
N PHE A 97 1.44 0.33 -5.29
CA PHE A 97 0.17 0.11 -5.98
C PHE A 97 0.12 0.86 -7.32
N ILE A 98 0.96 0.44 -8.27
CA ILE A 98 0.97 0.96 -9.65
C ILE A 98 0.19 0.01 -10.57
N GLU A 99 -0.63 0.58 -11.46
CA GLU A 99 -1.29 -0.20 -12.51
C GLU A 99 -0.23 -0.79 -13.46
N ARG A 100 -0.22 -2.11 -13.60
CA ARG A 100 0.75 -2.79 -14.46
C ARG A 100 0.53 -2.38 -15.92
N PRO A 101 1.60 -2.08 -16.67
CA PRO A 101 1.46 -1.78 -18.09
C PRO A 101 0.85 -2.98 -18.84
N GLN A 102 -0.15 -2.75 -19.70
CA GLN A 102 -0.93 -3.81 -20.34
C GLN A 102 -0.20 -4.55 -21.48
N LYS A 103 1.06 -4.22 -21.79
CA LYS A 103 1.87 -4.82 -22.86
C LYS A 103 3.34 -4.92 -22.43
N CYS A 104 3.61 -5.86 -21.53
CA CYS A 104 4.95 -6.14 -21.06
C CYS A 104 5.47 -7.44 -21.66
N GLU A 105 6.75 -7.43 -22.02
CA GLU A 105 7.48 -8.61 -22.51
C GLU A 105 8.38 -9.10 -21.39
N SER A 106 8.27 -10.38 -21.03
CA SER A 106 9.05 -10.96 -19.95
C SER A 106 10.21 -11.76 -20.53
N SER A 107 11.42 -11.55 -20.01
CA SER A 107 12.63 -12.31 -20.37
C SER A 107 12.91 -13.49 -19.43
N CYS A 108 12.24 -13.57 -18.29
CA CYS A 108 12.34 -14.67 -17.32
C CYS A 108 10.98 -15.01 -16.71
N SER A 109 10.90 -16.15 -16.01
CA SER A 109 9.72 -16.55 -15.22
C SER A 109 10.04 -16.63 -13.72
N ALA A 110 9.16 -16.05 -12.89
CA ALA A 110 9.30 -16.05 -11.43
C ALA A 110 9.22 -17.45 -10.81
N GLU A 111 8.62 -18.42 -11.48
CA GLU A 111 8.41 -19.78 -10.97
C GLU A 111 9.68 -20.65 -11.04
N LYS A 112 10.59 -20.35 -11.97
CA LYS A 112 11.76 -21.19 -12.26
C LYS A 112 13.10 -20.53 -11.93
N ASP A 113 13.09 -19.26 -11.52
CA ASP A 113 14.26 -18.40 -11.23
C ASP A 113 15.42 -18.66 -12.22
N GLU A 114 15.13 -18.61 -13.52
CA GLU A 114 16.05 -18.94 -14.63
C GLU A 114 17.18 -17.90 -14.83
N CYS A 115 17.40 -17.03 -13.85
CA CYS A 115 18.33 -15.93 -13.96
C CYS A 115 19.77 -16.34 -13.66
N PRO A 116 20.75 -15.84 -14.44
CA PRO A 116 22.16 -16.17 -14.21
C PRO A 116 22.68 -15.57 -12.89
N SER A 117 23.68 -16.25 -12.32
CA SER A 117 24.62 -15.70 -11.33
C SER A 117 24.01 -14.83 -10.22
N GLY A 118 23.03 -15.35 -9.48
CA GLY A 118 22.53 -14.74 -8.25
C GLY A 118 21.58 -13.55 -8.43
N GLU A 119 21.21 -13.23 -9.68
CA GLU A 119 20.08 -12.39 -10.04
C GLU A 119 18.75 -13.07 -9.71
N LYS A 120 17.67 -12.29 -9.64
CA LYS A 120 16.32 -12.81 -9.45
C LYS A 120 15.40 -12.30 -10.55
N CYS A 121 14.45 -13.13 -10.93
CA CYS A 121 13.41 -12.74 -11.87
C CYS A 121 12.42 -11.79 -11.19
N CYS A 122 12.51 -10.49 -11.47
CA CYS A 122 11.68 -9.46 -10.84
C CYS A 122 10.87 -8.69 -11.87
N PHE A 123 9.70 -8.21 -11.47
CA PHE A 123 8.87 -7.36 -12.33
C PHE A 123 9.49 -5.95 -12.45
N ARG A 124 9.44 -5.36 -13.65
CA ARG A 124 9.79 -3.95 -13.90
C ARG A 124 8.60 -3.23 -14.54
N ILE A 125 8.35 -2.01 -14.08
CA ILE A 125 7.35 -1.11 -14.69
C ILE A 125 7.92 -0.30 -15.86
N GLU A 126 9.23 -0.04 -15.85
CA GLU A 126 9.93 0.73 -16.88
C GLU A 126 10.43 -0.18 -18.01
N GLN A 127 10.52 0.36 -19.23
CA GLN A 127 10.88 -0.41 -20.42
C GLN A 127 12.32 -0.99 -20.33
N PRO A 128 12.55 -2.26 -20.75
CA PRO A 128 11.53 -3.25 -21.04
C PRO A 128 10.75 -3.63 -19.76
N CYS A 129 9.42 -3.45 -19.79
CA CYS A 129 8.55 -3.78 -18.66
C CYS A 129 8.20 -5.26 -18.68
N GLY A 130 7.85 -5.85 -17.54
CA GLY A 130 7.61 -7.29 -17.41
C GLY A 130 8.59 -7.95 -16.45
N PHE A 131 8.66 -9.28 -16.46
CA PHE A 131 9.61 -10.02 -15.63
C PHE A 131 10.97 -10.08 -16.30
N HIS A 132 11.99 -9.53 -15.65
CA HIS A 132 13.37 -9.51 -16.13
C HIS A 132 14.33 -9.87 -15.01
N CYS A 133 15.48 -10.44 -15.38
CA CYS A 133 16.54 -10.72 -14.43
C CYS A 133 17.15 -9.42 -13.95
N VAL A 134 17.11 -9.20 -12.64
CA VAL A 134 17.69 -8.04 -12.00
C VAL A 134 18.53 -8.48 -10.80
N VAL A 135 19.56 -7.70 -10.51
CA VAL A 135 20.31 -7.84 -9.26
C VAL A 135 19.37 -7.49 -8.11
N PRO A 136 19.04 -8.44 -7.22
CA PRO A 136 18.13 -8.18 -6.11
C PRO A 136 18.78 -7.25 -5.10
N LYS A 137 17.95 -6.57 -4.30
CA LYS A 137 18.43 -5.77 -3.17
C LYS A 137 18.79 -6.71 -2.02
N ASP A 138 19.98 -6.52 -1.46
CA ASP A 138 20.39 -7.18 -0.23
C ASP A 138 19.87 -6.42 0.99
N ASN A 139 19.10 -7.10 1.82
CA ASN A 139 18.69 -6.55 3.10
C ASN A 139 19.83 -6.65 4.13
N LYS A 140 20.31 -5.51 4.63
CA LYS A 140 21.12 -5.46 5.86
C LYS A 140 20.22 -4.97 6.97
N ALA A 141 19.77 -5.90 7.82
CA ALA A 141 18.83 -5.56 8.87
C ALA A 141 19.48 -4.54 9.83
N LYS A 142 18.78 -3.43 10.06
CA LYS A 142 19.15 -2.43 11.06
C LYS A 142 18.67 -2.85 12.46
N PRO A 143 19.31 -2.37 13.54
CA PRO A 143 18.88 -2.66 14.90
C PRO A 143 17.44 -2.23 15.21
N GLY A 144 16.83 -2.90 16.20
CA GLY A 144 15.47 -2.62 16.66
C GLY A 144 14.38 -3.35 15.87
N ASN A 145 13.15 -3.30 16.38
CA ASN A 145 12.02 -4.03 15.80
C ASN A 145 11.06 -3.08 15.07
N CYS A 146 10.38 -3.61 14.05
CA CYS A 146 9.31 -2.84 13.42
C CYS A 146 8.15 -2.61 14.38
N PRO A 147 7.55 -1.40 14.39
CA PRO A 147 6.36 -1.12 15.18
C PRO A 147 5.22 -2.11 14.93
N THR A 148 4.41 -2.36 15.95
CA THR A 148 3.17 -3.13 15.84
C THR A 148 1.96 -2.20 15.79
N ASN A 149 0.81 -2.70 15.31
CA ASN A 149 -0.43 -1.93 15.23
C ASN A 149 -0.86 -1.35 16.58
N ALA A 150 -0.58 -2.05 17.70
CA ALA A 150 -0.90 -1.57 19.04
C ALA A 150 -0.18 -0.26 19.38
N ASN A 151 1.02 -0.04 18.83
CA ASN A 151 1.89 1.07 19.16
C ASN A 151 1.78 2.23 18.15
N MET A 152 0.98 2.09 17.09
CA MET A 152 0.86 3.05 15.98
C MET A 152 -0.60 3.43 15.66
N THR A 153 -1.52 3.24 16.61
CA THR A 153 -2.97 3.46 16.42
C THR A 153 -3.34 4.86 15.94
N ASP A 154 -2.55 5.88 16.27
CA ASP A 154 -2.79 7.28 15.89
C ASP A 154 -1.85 7.80 14.80
N ASN A 155 -0.91 6.97 14.33
CA ASN A 155 0.02 7.37 13.28
C ASN A 155 -0.66 7.30 11.92
N LEU A 156 -0.91 8.47 11.33
CA LEU A 156 -1.60 8.58 10.06
C LEU A 156 -0.85 7.89 8.89
N TYR A 157 0.47 7.98 8.88
CA TYR A 157 1.34 7.34 7.89
C TYR A 157 1.38 5.82 8.06
N TRP A 158 1.24 5.31 9.30
CA TRP A 158 1.08 3.87 9.53
C TRP A 158 -0.21 3.31 8.92
N LYS A 159 -1.23 4.15 8.73
CA LYS A 159 -2.50 3.79 8.08
C LYS A 159 -2.52 4.07 6.57
N MET A 160 -1.43 4.57 5.98
CA MET A 160 -1.30 4.87 4.54
C MET A 160 -0.95 3.63 3.73
N CYS A 161 -1.82 3.23 2.82
CA CYS A 161 -1.80 1.93 2.17
C CYS A 161 -1.52 2.00 0.67
N ASP A 162 -1.06 3.15 0.20
CA ASP A 162 -0.48 3.35 -1.13
C ASP A 162 0.99 3.79 -1.06
N GLU A 163 1.54 3.86 0.16
CA GLU A 163 2.93 4.24 0.35
C GLU A 163 3.84 3.04 0.09
N HIS A 164 4.86 3.27 -0.72
CA HIS A 164 5.95 2.33 -0.95
C HIS A 164 7.25 3.14 -0.94
N SER A 165 7.87 3.22 0.23
CA SER A 165 9.03 4.07 0.48
C SER A 165 10.35 3.29 0.51
N CYS A 166 10.27 1.96 0.60
CA CYS A 166 11.44 1.09 0.71
C CYS A 166 11.10 -0.37 0.36
N ASP A 167 12.13 -1.14 0.02
CA ASP A 167 12.09 -2.61 -0.09
C ASP A 167 12.88 -3.29 1.03
N VAL A 168 13.98 -2.67 1.44
CA VAL A 168 14.92 -3.18 2.45
C VAL A 168 15.32 -2.07 3.43
N ASP A 169 15.84 -2.45 4.60
CA ASP A 169 16.27 -1.47 5.62
C ASP A 169 17.31 -0.48 5.09
N ASN A 170 18.13 -0.91 4.12
CA ASN A 170 19.16 -0.07 3.49
C ASN A 170 18.59 1.06 2.63
N ASP A 171 17.34 0.98 2.17
CA ASP A 171 16.70 2.07 1.41
C ASP A 171 16.34 3.24 2.34
N CYS A 172 16.21 2.97 3.65
CA CYS A 172 15.83 3.96 4.63
C CYS A 172 17.04 4.74 5.15
N HIS A 173 16.88 6.04 5.40
CA HIS A 173 17.94 6.87 5.95
C HIS A 173 18.15 6.65 7.45
N GLY A 174 19.38 6.85 7.93
CA GLY A 174 19.71 6.77 9.35
C GLY A 174 19.34 5.43 9.99
N THR A 175 18.68 5.47 11.14
CA THR A 175 18.24 4.31 11.92
C THR A 175 16.92 3.71 11.45
N ASN A 176 16.22 4.34 10.51
CA ASN A 176 14.89 3.92 10.09
C ASN A 176 14.95 2.53 9.45
N LYS A 177 14.02 1.66 9.83
CA LYS A 177 13.82 0.34 9.25
C LYS A 177 12.75 0.39 8.17
N CYS A 178 12.85 -0.51 7.20
CA CYS A 178 11.80 -0.74 6.23
C CYS A 178 10.77 -1.69 6.81
N CYS A 179 9.64 -1.14 7.25
CA CYS A 179 8.62 -1.88 7.96
C CYS A 179 7.33 -1.97 7.15
N ARG A 180 6.66 -3.11 7.24
CA ARG A 180 5.30 -3.25 6.74
C ARG A 180 4.32 -2.66 7.74
N ASN A 181 3.45 -1.80 7.25
CA ASN A 181 2.37 -1.25 8.02
C ASN A 181 1.13 -2.17 8.02
N GLN A 182 0.02 -1.71 8.61
CA GLN A 182 -1.21 -2.50 8.75
C GLN A 182 -1.84 -2.96 7.41
N CYS A 183 -1.44 -2.35 6.28
CA CYS A 183 -1.92 -2.68 4.94
C CYS A 183 -0.87 -3.38 4.08
N HIS A 184 0.24 -3.82 4.67
CA HIS A 184 1.38 -4.43 3.98
C HIS A 184 2.17 -3.47 3.08
N SER A 185 1.83 -2.17 3.07
CA SER A 185 2.67 -1.12 2.49
C SER A 185 3.99 -1.04 3.25
N THR A 186 5.09 -0.83 2.55
CA THR A 186 6.43 -0.73 3.13
C THR A 186 6.84 0.73 3.29
N ILE A 187 7.15 1.12 4.52
CA ILE A 187 7.51 2.49 4.88
C ILE A 187 8.81 2.52 5.70
N CYS A 188 9.55 3.62 5.58
CA CYS A 188 10.71 3.88 6.43
C CYS A 188 10.24 4.51 7.74
N ILE A 189 10.43 3.82 8.86
CA ILE A 189 9.99 4.27 10.18
C ILE A 189 11.03 4.00 11.25
N ASP A 190 11.01 4.80 12.31
CA ASP A 190 11.83 4.57 13.48
C ASP A 190 11.50 3.22 14.14
N PRO A 191 12.52 2.40 14.47
CA PRO A 191 12.33 1.14 15.17
C PRO A 191 11.93 1.32 16.65
N GLN A 192 11.38 0.27 17.25
CA GLN A 192 11.11 0.13 18.69
C GLN A 192 12.20 -0.66 19.41
#